data_AF-A0A1H1BKI3-F1
#
_entry.id   AF-A0A1H1BKI3-F1
#
_cell.length_a   1.000
_cell.length_b   1.000
_cell.length_c   1.000
_cell.angle_alpha   90.00
_cell.angle_beta   90.00
_cell.angle_gamma   90.00
#
_symmetry.space_group_name_H-M   'P 1'
#
loop_
_entity.id
_entity.type
_entity.pdbx_description
1 polymer ?
#
loop_
_entity_poly.entity_id
_entity_poly.type
_entity_poly.pdbx_seq_one_letter_code
_entity_poly.pdbx_strand_id
1 'polypeptide(L)'
;MVRISNVLDYSNDLSLVLSKFGLTQDEAMLVRHDRAGAIAILTNLLWKGQAYDCECMGRSKAEELAEKIISENESKESRYFSNKESPSSDSWNGLTGSTFDSGIVISSGDGRYFCIWLEDED
;
A
#
# COMPACT_ATOMS: atom_id res chain seq x y z
N MET A 1 -9.37 -7.34 6.60
CA MET A 1 -8.85 -8.29 5.58
C MET A 1 -7.52 -7.78 5.04
N VAL A 2 -6.61 -8.64 4.56
CA VAL A 2 -5.37 -8.20 3.89
C VAL A 2 -5.35 -8.76 2.47
N ARG A 3 -5.19 -7.88 1.48
CA ARG A 3 -4.94 -8.21 0.07
C ARG A 3 -3.45 -8.15 -0.19
N ILE A 4 -2.90 -9.22 -0.76
CA ILE A 4 -1.51 -9.24 -1.23
C ILE A 4 -1.53 -9.86 -2.62
N SER A 5 -0.99 -9.16 -3.60
CA SER A 5 -1.02 -9.58 -5.00
C SER A 5 0.20 -9.09 -5.77
N ASN A 6 0.61 -9.88 -6.75
CA ASN A 6 1.60 -9.52 -7.75
C ASN A 6 0.97 -9.71 -9.12
N VAL A 7 1.09 -8.69 -9.98
CA VAL A 7 0.56 -8.72 -11.34
C VAL A 7 1.62 -8.29 -12.35
N LEU A 8 1.53 -8.86 -13.54
CA LEU A 8 2.26 -8.40 -14.72
C LEU A 8 1.31 -7.58 -15.59
N ASP A 9 1.72 -6.36 -15.91
CA ASP A 9 1.01 -5.47 -16.80
C ASP A 9 2.02 -4.55 -17.52
N TYR A 10 1.86 -4.40 -18.84
CA TYR A 10 2.77 -3.59 -19.66
C TYR A 10 2.06 -2.38 -20.29
N SER A 11 0.82 -2.12 -19.91
CA SER A 11 0.02 -0.99 -20.42
C SER A 11 0.52 0.35 -19.91
N ASN A 12 1.24 0.36 -18.79
CA ASN A 12 1.59 1.55 -18.00
C ASN A 12 0.36 2.34 -17.48
N ASP A 13 -0.82 1.72 -17.45
CA ASP A 13 -2.05 2.28 -16.90
C ASP A 13 -2.22 1.81 -15.45
N LEU A 14 -1.96 2.71 -14.50
CA LEU A 14 -2.06 2.37 -13.08
C LEU A 14 -3.52 2.10 -12.70
N SER A 15 -4.49 2.81 -13.28
CA SER A 15 -5.92 2.59 -13.01
C SER A 15 -6.35 1.17 -13.42
N LEU A 16 -5.87 0.68 -14.57
CA LEU A 16 -6.09 -0.71 -14.97
C LEU A 16 -5.44 -1.69 -13.99
N VAL A 17 -4.20 -1.43 -13.57
CA VAL A 17 -3.50 -2.26 -12.58
C VAL A 17 -4.26 -2.32 -11.25
N LEU A 18 -4.82 -1.20 -10.77
CA LEU A 18 -5.62 -1.15 -9.55
C LEU A 18 -6.81 -2.11 -9.59
N SER A 19 -7.54 -2.19 -10.71
CA SER A 19 -8.61 -3.18 -10.81
C SER A 19 -8.16 -4.63 -10.74
N LYS A 20 -6.94 -4.94 -11.19
CA LYS A 20 -6.40 -6.31 -11.06
C LYS A 20 -6.11 -6.67 -9.62
N PHE A 21 -5.90 -5.68 -8.76
CA PHE A 21 -5.82 -5.84 -7.30
C PHE A 21 -7.20 -5.84 -6.62
N GLY A 22 -8.28 -5.59 -7.38
CA GLY A 22 -9.63 -5.42 -6.84
C GLY A 22 -9.87 -4.07 -6.17
N LEU A 23 -9.07 -3.06 -6.52
CA LEU A 23 -9.20 -1.67 -6.05
C LEU A 23 -9.95 -0.81 -7.07
N THR A 24 -10.52 0.30 -6.60
CA THR A 24 -11.12 1.33 -7.47
C THR A 24 -10.12 1.79 -8.54
N GLN A 25 -10.56 1.87 -9.80
CA GLN A 25 -9.77 2.27 -10.96
C GLN A 25 -9.58 3.79 -11.04
N ASP A 26 -9.02 4.40 -9.99
CA ASP A 26 -8.77 5.84 -9.95
C ASP A 26 -7.38 6.12 -9.39
N GLU A 27 -6.40 6.30 -10.28
CA GLU A 27 -5.03 6.62 -9.89
C GLU A 27 -4.91 7.98 -9.18
N ALA A 28 -5.86 8.90 -9.36
CA ALA A 28 -5.82 10.21 -8.70
C ALA A 28 -6.07 10.11 -7.19
N MET A 29 -6.60 8.97 -6.73
CA MET A 29 -6.76 8.66 -5.30
C MET A 29 -5.44 8.24 -4.64
N LEU A 30 -4.38 8.03 -5.42
CA LEU A 30 -3.07 7.65 -4.93
C LEU A 30 -2.08 8.81 -4.96
N VAL A 31 -1.26 8.86 -3.92
CA VAL A 31 -0.12 9.75 -3.76
C VAL A 31 1.15 8.95 -3.99
N ARG A 32 2.08 9.54 -4.73
CA ARG A 32 3.40 8.95 -4.97
C ARG A 32 4.32 9.24 -3.78
N HIS A 33 5.03 8.21 -3.34
CA HIS A 33 6.00 8.27 -2.25
C HIS A 33 7.40 7.88 -2.72
N ASP A 34 8.40 8.28 -1.94
CA ASP A 34 9.71 7.65 -2.01
C ASP A 34 9.72 6.34 -1.20
N ARG A 35 10.84 5.61 -1.25
CA ARG A 35 10.99 4.33 -0.57
C ARG A 35 10.79 4.46 0.95
N ALA A 36 11.36 5.51 1.56
CA ALA A 36 11.27 5.73 3.00
C ALA A 36 9.84 6.04 3.45
N GLY A 37 9.10 6.84 2.68
CA GLY A 37 7.69 7.12 2.88
C GLY A 37 6.83 5.86 2.78
N ALA A 38 7.07 5.03 1.77
CA ALA A 38 6.36 3.75 1.60
C ALA A 38 6.59 2.80 2.78
N ILE A 39 7.84 2.69 3.26
CA ILE A 39 8.18 1.88 4.43
C ILE A 39 7.51 2.44 5.68
N ALA A 40 7.53 3.76 5.88
CA ALA A 40 6.92 4.39 7.05
C ALA A 40 5.39 4.19 7.07
N ILE A 41 4.73 4.32 5.91
CA ILE A 41 3.29 4.06 5.78
C ILE A 41 2.99 2.59 6.09
N LEU A 42 3.69 1.64 5.44
CA LEU A 42 3.45 0.22 5.67
C LEU A 42 3.76 -0.18 7.12
N THR A 43 4.79 0.40 7.73
CA THR A 43 5.11 0.21 9.15
C THR A 43 3.95 0.65 10.03
N ASN A 44 3.36 1.81 9.76
CA ASN A 44 2.20 2.30 10.53
C ASN A 44 1.00 1.36 10.39
N LEU A 45 0.68 0.95 9.15
CA LEU A 45 -0.43 0.03 8.86
C LEU A 45 -0.25 -1.36 9.50
N LEU A 46 0.99 -1.83 9.65
CA LEU A 46 1.28 -3.10 10.32
C LEU A 46 1.33 -2.95 11.85
N TRP A 47 1.79 -1.80 12.36
CA TRP A 47 1.89 -1.53 13.80
C TRP A 47 0.50 -1.36 14.43
N LYS A 48 -0.35 -0.54 13.84
CA LYS A 48 -1.66 -0.20 14.39
C LYS A 48 -2.79 -0.58 13.44
N GLY A 49 -3.89 -1.06 14.01
CA GLY A 49 -5.16 -1.21 13.32
C GLY A 49 -5.61 0.14 12.77
N GLN A 50 -6.29 0.10 11.62
CA GLN A 50 -6.77 1.33 10.99
C GLN A 50 -7.94 1.92 11.76
N ALA A 51 -8.74 1.05 12.41
CA ALA A 51 -9.74 1.45 13.39
C ALA A 51 -9.14 1.54 14.81
N TYR A 52 -9.50 2.60 15.54
CA TYR A 52 -9.21 2.84 16.96
C TYR A 52 -7.74 2.74 17.39
N ASP A 53 -6.81 2.75 16.44
CA ASP A 53 -5.37 2.88 16.68
C ASP A 53 -4.80 1.75 17.57
N CYS A 54 -5.47 0.60 17.57
CA CYS A 54 -5.12 -0.54 18.42
C CYS A 54 -3.79 -1.17 17.97
N GLU A 55 -2.89 -1.47 18.91
CA GLU A 55 -1.62 -2.10 18.56
C GLU A 55 -1.84 -3.54 18.08
N CYS A 56 -1.49 -3.82 16.82
CA CYS A 56 -1.53 -5.17 16.24
C CYS A 56 -0.23 -5.94 16.53
N MET A 57 0.92 -5.25 16.46
CA MET A 57 2.24 -5.81 16.76
C MET A 57 3.21 -4.72 17.20
N GLY A 58 4.33 -5.09 17.83
CA GLY A 58 5.35 -4.12 18.22
C GLY A 58 5.92 -3.35 17.01
N ARG A 59 6.05 -2.02 17.13
CA ARG A 59 6.53 -1.12 16.05
C ARG A 59 7.83 -1.58 15.39
N SER A 60 8.81 -2.04 16.18
CA SER A 60 10.09 -2.52 15.63
C SER A 60 9.91 -3.75 14.74
N LYS A 61 8.93 -4.62 15.05
CA LYS A 61 8.62 -5.77 14.21
C LYS A 61 7.88 -5.35 12.94
N ALA A 62 6.97 -4.38 13.05
CA ALA A 62 6.29 -3.81 11.90
C ALA A 62 7.27 -3.16 10.91
N GLU A 63 8.28 -2.44 11.42
CA GLU A 63 9.32 -1.82 10.60
C GLU A 63 10.18 -2.86 9.88
N GLU A 64 10.64 -3.90 10.60
CA GLU A 64 11.39 -5.03 10.00
C GLU A 64 10.60 -5.71 8.88
N LEU A 65 9.30 -5.95 9.09
CA LEU A 65 8.42 -6.56 8.10
C LEU A 65 8.17 -5.63 6.91
N ALA A 66 7.94 -4.34 7.14
CA ALA A 66 7.74 -3.37 6.08
C ALA A 66 8.97 -3.25 5.19
N GLU A 67 10.17 -3.10 5.80
CA GLU A 67 11.45 -3.05 5.08
C GLU A 67 11.63 -4.31 4.21
N LYS A 68 11.34 -5.49 4.77
CA LYS A 68 11.46 -6.77 4.07
C LYS A 68 10.49 -6.86 2.89
N ILE A 69 9.21 -6.53 3.10
CA ILE A 69 8.18 -6.58 2.04
C ILE A 69 8.53 -5.64 0.90
N ILE A 70 8.93 -4.40 1.21
CA ILE A 70 9.33 -3.43 0.17
C ILE A 70 10.56 -3.93 -0.58
N SER A 71 11.59 -4.41 0.13
CA SER A 71 12.84 -4.88 -0.48
C SER A 71 12.66 -6.10 -1.39
N GLU A 72 11.74 -7.01 -1.05
CA GLU A 72 11.47 -8.21 -1.84
C GLU A 72 10.68 -7.93 -3.13
N ASN A 73 9.99 -6.78 -3.22
CA ASN A 73 9.10 -6.45 -4.34
C ASN A 73 9.55 -5.23 -5.15
N GLU A 74 10.57 -4.51 -4.69
CA GLU A 74 11.14 -3.37 -5.40
C GLU A 74 12.23 -3.73 -6.41
N SER A 75 12.62 -2.73 -7.19
CA SER A 75 13.67 -2.75 -8.18
C SER A 75 14.27 -1.34 -8.29
N LYS A 76 15.33 -1.18 -9.08
CA LYS A 76 16.01 0.11 -9.25
C LYS A 76 15.09 1.22 -9.78
N GLU A 77 14.07 0.88 -10.57
CA GLU A 77 13.14 1.84 -11.18
C GLU A 77 11.77 1.88 -10.47
N SER A 78 11.71 1.36 -9.23
CA SER A 78 10.46 1.25 -8.51
C SER A 78 9.85 2.62 -8.16
N ARG A 79 8.52 2.66 -8.26
CA ARG A 79 7.68 3.77 -7.82
C ARG A 79 6.67 3.26 -6.80
N TYR A 80 6.44 4.02 -5.73
CA TYR A 80 5.60 3.62 -4.61
C TYR A 80 4.37 4.53 -4.55
N PHE A 81 3.22 3.94 -4.30
CA PHE A 81 1.94 4.64 -4.27
C PHE A 81 1.13 4.21 -3.05
N SER A 82 0.42 5.16 -2.44
CA SER A 82 -0.49 4.91 -1.33
C SER A 82 -1.66 5.89 -1.41
N ASN A 83 -2.81 5.53 -0.83
CA ASN A 83 -3.92 6.48 -0.64
C ASN A 83 -3.76 7.37 0.59
N LYS A 84 -2.68 7.19 1.36
CA LYS A 84 -2.28 8.07 2.46
C LYS A 84 -1.24 9.09 2.01
N GLU A 85 -1.38 10.32 2.47
CA GLU A 85 -0.37 11.38 2.30
C GLU A 85 0.83 11.21 3.24
N SER A 86 0.61 10.61 4.41
CA SER A 86 1.66 10.35 5.40
C SER A 86 1.29 9.16 6.30
N PRO A 87 2.24 8.56 7.04
CA PRO A 87 1.98 7.40 7.89
C PRO A 87 0.87 7.63 8.93
N SER A 88 0.81 8.84 9.49
CA SER A 88 -0.16 9.23 10.52
C SER A 88 -1.33 10.05 9.98
N SER A 89 -1.58 10.00 8.66
CA SER A 89 -2.70 10.70 8.07
C SER A 89 -4.01 10.02 8.47
N ASP A 90 -4.91 10.78 9.11
CA ASP A 90 -6.29 10.36 9.40
C ASP A 90 -7.20 10.50 8.18
N SER A 91 -6.75 11.20 7.14
CA SER A 91 -7.42 11.25 5.84
C SER A 91 -6.79 10.27 4.87
N TRP A 92 -7.62 9.49 4.20
CA TRP A 92 -7.26 8.65 3.06
C TRP A 92 -8.38 8.71 2.03
N ASN A 93 -8.05 8.38 0.78
CA ASN A 93 -9.06 8.14 -0.25
C ASN A 93 -9.39 6.65 -0.27
N GLY A 94 -10.65 6.28 -0.02
CA GLY A 94 -11.03 4.87 -0.01
C GLY A 94 -10.94 4.22 -1.39
N LEU A 95 -10.31 3.03 -1.48
CA LEU A 95 -10.18 2.26 -2.73
C LEU A 95 -10.91 0.91 -2.70
N THR A 96 -11.53 0.56 -1.58
CA THR A 96 -12.42 -0.60 -1.45
C THR A 96 -13.79 -0.17 -0.92
N GLY A 97 -14.68 -1.15 -0.69
CA GLY A 97 -15.96 -0.91 -0.03
C GLY A 97 -15.89 -0.88 1.49
N SER A 98 -14.69 -0.98 2.08
CA SER A 98 -14.51 -1.08 3.53
C SER A 98 -14.53 0.27 4.23
N THR A 99 -14.89 0.24 5.52
CA THR A 99 -14.94 1.43 6.37
C THR A 99 -13.58 2.11 6.46
N PHE A 100 -12.51 1.32 6.62
CA PHE A 100 -11.13 1.79 6.52
C PHE A 100 -10.35 0.93 5.54
N ASP A 101 -9.57 1.54 4.67
CA ASP A 101 -8.67 0.81 3.80
C ASP A 101 -7.44 1.64 3.41
N SER A 102 -6.29 1.00 3.39
CA SER A 102 -5.03 1.67 3.04
C SER A 102 -3.98 0.64 2.68
N GLY A 103 -3.03 1.05 1.84
CA GLY A 103 -1.99 0.14 1.41
C GLY A 103 -0.90 0.79 0.58
N ILE A 104 -0.07 -0.08 0.02
CA ILE A 104 1.03 0.27 -0.87
C ILE A 104 0.88 -0.50 -2.19
N VAL A 105 1.06 0.23 -3.29
CA VAL A 105 1.32 -0.34 -4.62
C VAL A 105 2.75 0.02 -5.02
N ILE A 106 3.51 -0.98 -5.49
CA ILE A 106 4.86 -0.82 -6.03
C ILE A 106 4.82 -1.12 -7.53
N SER A 107 5.27 -0.20 -8.36
CA SER A 107 5.49 -0.38 -9.80
C SER A 107 6.99 -0.56 -10.04
N SER A 108 7.46 -1.74 -10.44
CA SER A 108 8.89 -2.05 -10.60
C SER A 108 9.50 -1.67 -11.96
N GLY A 109 8.76 -0.95 -12.81
CA GLY A 109 9.27 -0.40 -14.08
C GLY A 109 9.41 -1.42 -15.21
N ASP A 110 9.52 -2.71 -14.90
CA ASP A 110 9.56 -3.83 -15.85
C ASP A 110 8.20 -4.50 -16.08
N GLY A 111 7.12 -3.79 -15.77
CA GLY A 111 5.74 -4.26 -15.85
C GLY A 111 5.29 -5.12 -14.67
N ARG A 112 6.15 -5.38 -13.67
CA ARG A 112 5.71 -5.98 -12.40
C ARG A 112 5.11 -4.92 -11.50
N TYR A 113 3.98 -5.27 -10.90
CA TYR A 113 3.34 -4.50 -9.85
C TYR A 113 3.05 -5.38 -8.65
N PHE A 114 3.37 -4.88 -7.47
CA PHE A 114 3.03 -5.49 -6.19
C PHE A 114 2.00 -4.63 -5.46
N CYS A 115 1.07 -5.27 -4.77
CA CYS A 115 0.09 -4.61 -3.92
C CYS A 115 0.02 -5.31 -2.57
N ILE A 116 0.03 -4.51 -1.51
CA ILE A 116 -0.40 -4.89 -0.16
C ILE A 116 -1.45 -3.88 0.29
N TRP A 117 -2.67 -4.33 0.56
CA TRP A 117 -3.80 -3.50 0.94
C TRP A 117 -4.47 -4.06 2.18
N LEU A 118 -4.64 -3.25 3.21
CA LEU A 118 -5.31 -3.64 4.44
C LEU A 118 -6.70 -3.00 4.43
N GLU A 119 -7.70 -3.80 4.71
CA GLU A 119 -9.10 -3.41 4.89
C GLU A 119 -9.49 -3.67 6.34
N ASP A 120 -10.22 -2.75 6.94
CA ASP A 120 -10.78 -2.85 8.29
C ASP A 120 -12.25 -2.46 8.25
N GLU A 121 -13.08 -3.21 8.97
CA GLU A 121 -14.48 -2.90 9.20
C GLU A 121 -14.63 -2.75 10.71
N ASP A 122 -15.36 -1.73 11.13
CA ASP A 122 -15.69 -1.47 12.55
C ASP A 122 -16.25 -2.73 13.25
#